data_AF-A0A9P6H399-F1
#
_entry.id   AF-A0A9P6H399-F1
#
_cell.length_a   1.000
_cell.length_b   1.000
_cell.length_c   1.000
_cell.angle_alpha   90.00
_cell.angle_beta   90.00
_cell.angle_gamma   90.00
#
_symmetry.space_group_name_H-M   'P 1'
#
loop_
_entity.id
_entity.type
_entity.pdbx_description
1 polymer ?
#
loop_
_entity_poly.entity_id
_entity_poly.type
_entity_poly.pdbx_seq_one_letter_code
_entity_poly.pdbx_strand_id
1 'polypeptide(L)'
;MRSPADTGLNAEQVPASPHTANSTTTTSDTDLSSARPGPGSDSAIPATPLTPTFGDSYPKFITPGILASLSDVAGTEGWSDLVQLYLKFENLSPSKSTSRLPHKQRPIEVDAWLKDATGVHPVISDVVAYAERWRLWWVECQPLKRATATWPLPHEPLSATEWGKLLNGGKYGLFLFVISLSWWARSPGLVLSSTELAAAISDVGWVLRQLADVLTTLIPKKPGPQQSTNVHDTPMLEAPGTSRSKRKITLTEKASAADEGFQKRFRRD
;
A
#
# COMPACT_ATOMS: atom_id res chain seq x y z
N MET A 1 -64.07 8.15 -19.47
CA MET A 1 -63.12 9.12 -18.87
C MET A 1 -63.40 9.16 -17.37
N ARG A 2 -62.36 8.96 -16.53
CA ARG A 2 -62.39 8.38 -15.17
C ARG A 2 -62.75 6.88 -15.14
N SER A 3 -61.78 6.03 -14.80
CA SER A 3 -61.71 5.37 -13.49
C SER A 3 -60.52 4.39 -13.41
N PRO A 4 -60.04 4.09 -12.18
CA PRO A 4 -58.85 3.30 -11.88
C PRO A 4 -59.17 1.83 -11.58
N ALA A 5 -58.16 0.96 -11.63
CA ALA A 5 -58.12 -0.35 -10.99
C ALA A 5 -56.64 -0.55 -10.60
N ASP A 6 -56.23 -0.60 -9.34
CA ASP A 6 -56.64 -1.49 -8.24
C ASP A 6 -56.35 -2.96 -8.56
N THR A 7 -55.13 -3.39 -8.24
CA THR A 7 -54.66 -4.78 -8.14
C THR A 7 -53.32 -4.68 -7.41
N GLY A 8 -53.02 -5.34 -6.30
CA GLY A 8 -53.70 -6.37 -5.53
C GLY A 8 -52.61 -6.87 -4.58
N LEU A 9 -52.84 -6.74 -3.28
CA LEU A 9 -52.01 -7.31 -2.24
C LEU A 9 -51.97 -8.83 -2.43
N ASN A 10 -50.78 -9.42 -2.58
CA ASN A 10 -50.62 -10.86 -2.41
C ASN A 10 -49.71 -11.12 -1.20
N ALA A 11 -50.36 -11.34 -0.07
CA ALA A 11 -49.77 -11.99 1.08
C ALA A 11 -49.90 -13.50 0.85
N GLU A 12 -48.77 -14.17 0.62
CA GLU A 12 -48.72 -15.63 0.69
C GLU A 12 -47.81 -16.03 1.85
N GLN A 13 -48.42 -16.85 2.69
CA GLN A 13 -48.02 -17.25 4.02
C GLN A 13 -47.83 -18.78 3.96
N VAL A 14 -47.06 -19.31 4.93
CA VAL A 14 -46.99 -20.73 5.35
C VAL A 14 -45.95 -21.60 4.59
N PRO A 15 -45.26 -22.60 5.21
CA PRO A 15 -45.41 -23.16 6.56
C PRO A 15 -44.16 -23.20 7.46
N ALA A 16 -44.47 -23.20 8.76
CA ALA A 16 -43.67 -23.76 9.83
C ALA A 16 -43.46 -25.27 9.65
N SER A 17 -42.25 -25.75 9.97
CA SER A 17 -41.97 -27.18 10.19
C SER A 17 -41.69 -27.42 11.68
N PRO A 18 -42.28 -28.48 12.27
CA PRO A 18 -42.13 -28.80 13.68
C PRO A 18 -41.14 -29.96 13.95
N HIS A 19 -40.58 -29.96 15.16
CA HIS A 19 -40.03 -31.07 15.95
C HIS A 19 -39.01 -32.04 15.32
N THR A 20 -37.79 -32.09 15.89
CA THR A 20 -37.31 -33.33 16.51
C THR A 20 -36.31 -33.01 17.63
N ALA A 21 -36.72 -33.29 18.87
CA ALA A 21 -35.81 -33.47 19.99
C ALA A 21 -35.11 -34.81 19.83
N ASN A 22 -33.82 -34.89 20.14
CA ASN A 22 -33.21 -36.11 20.64
C ASN A 22 -32.04 -35.77 21.55
N SER A 23 -32.27 -36.03 22.84
CA SER A 23 -31.26 -36.16 23.87
C SER A 23 -30.41 -37.40 23.59
N THR A 24 -29.09 -37.32 23.73
CA THR A 24 -28.30 -38.47 24.14
C THR A 24 -27.13 -37.99 25.01
N THR A 25 -27.33 -38.16 26.31
CA THR A 25 -26.29 -38.22 27.33
C THR A 25 -25.36 -39.39 27.00
N THR A 26 -24.05 -39.16 26.92
CA THR A 26 -23.07 -40.23 27.08
C THR A 26 -21.96 -39.70 27.97
N THR A 27 -22.10 -40.03 29.25
CA THR A 27 -21.05 -40.07 30.25
C THR A 27 -20.03 -41.12 29.83
N SER A 28 -18.76 -40.72 29.75
CA SER A 28 -17.62 -41.63 29.78
C SER A 28 -16.56 -40.97 30.62
N ASP A 29 -16.57 -41.33 31.90
CA ASP A 29 -15.43 -41.21 32.79
C ASP A 29 -14.26 -42.00 32.17
N THR A 30 -13.12 -41.35 32.03
CA THR A 30 -11.84 -42.05 31.94
C THR A 30 -10.86 -41.35 32.84
N ASP A 31 -10.41 -42.16 33.78
CA ASP A 31 -9.63 -41.86 34.95
C ASP A 31 -8.17 -41.50 34.62
N LEU A 32 -7.61 -40.76 35.57
CA LEU A 32 -6.22 -40.42 35.85
C LEU A 32 -5.12 -41.07 35.00
N SER A 33 -4.33 -40.23 34.32
CA SER A 33 -2.88 -40.40 34.34
C SER A 33 -2.15 -39.06 34.26
N SER A 34 -1.49 -38.76 35.37
CA SER A 34 -0.67 -37.59 35.64
C SER A 34 0.65 -37.71 34.89
N ALA A 35 0.86 -36.85 33.88
CA ALA A 35 2.16 -36.66 33.24
C ALA A 35 2.47 -35.15 33.21
N ARG A 36 3.40 -34.76 34.08
CA ARG A 36 3.94 -33.42 34.30
C ARG A 36 4.66 -32.93 33.03
N PRO A 37 4.24 -31.82 32.39
CA PRO A 37 5.06 -31.16 31.38
C PRO A 37 6.20 -30.42 32.09
N GLY A 38 7.44 -30.71 31.70
CA GLY A 38 8.58 -29.91 32.12
C GLY A 38 8.46 -28.46 31.62
N PRO A 39 9.13 -27.50 32.28
CA PRO A 39 9.24 -26.15 31.78
C PRO A 39 10.10 -26.17 30.51
N GLY A 40 9.46 -26.33 29.37
CA GLY A 40 10.07 -26.09 28.07
C GLY A 40 10.49 -24.63 28.04
N SER A 41 11.79 -24.39 28.01
CA SER A 41 12.35 -23.08 27.74
C SER A 41 11.81 -22.58 26.41
N ASP A 42 10.83 -21.68 26.47
CA ASP A 42 10.52 -20.76 25.39
C ASP A 42 11.81 -19.98 25.11
N SER A 43 12.56 -20.44 24.11
CA SER A 43 13.50 -19.60 23.39
C SER A 43 12.66 -18.55 22.67
N ALA A 44 12.32 -17.50 23.41
CA ALA A 44 11.82 -16.26 22.85
C ALA A 44 12.87 -15.81 21.82
N ILE A 45 12.53 -15.96 20.54
CA ILE A 45 13.33 -15.43 19.45
C ILE A 45 13.42 -13.92 19.73
N PRO A 46 14.63 -13.38 19.96
CA PRO A 46 14.77 -11.96 20.24
C PRO A 46 14.30 -11.21 19.01
N ALA A 47 13.16 -10.52 19.14
CA ALA A 47 12.67 -9.57 18.15
C ALA A 47 13.84 -8.63 17.86
N THR A 48 14.46 -8.78 16.70
CA THR A 48 15.67 -8.04 16.36
C THR A 48 15.22 -6.59 16.24
N PRO A 49 15.68 -5.68 17.12
CA PRO A 49 15.29 -4.28 17.00
C PRO A 49 15.68 -3.82 15.62
N LEU A 50 14.72 -3.22 14.90
CA LEU A 50 14.92 -2.59 13.59
C LEU A 50 15.97 -1.48 13.78
N THR A 51 17.23 -1.88 13.80
CA THR A 51 18.37 -1.00 13.92
C THR A 51 18.69 -0.67 12.48
N PRO A 52 18.29 0.52 11.98
CA PRO A 52 18.43 0.82 10.57
C PRO A 52 19.91 0.78 10.21
N THR A 53 20.32 -0.27 9.51
CA THR A 53 21.68 -0.41 8.98
C THR A 53 21.88 0.52 7.78
N PHE A 54 20.82 1.20 7.33
CA PHE A 54 20.83 2.10 6.21
C PHE A 54 21.28 3.50 6.64
N GLY A 55 22.50 3.85 6.25
CA GLY A 55 23.01 5.22 6.26
C GLY A 55 22.32 6.18 5.27
N ASP A 56 21.11 5.84 4.80
CA ASP A 56 20.33 6.69 3.92
C ASP A 56 19.33 7.53 4.74
N SER A 57 19.36 8.83 4.48
CA SER A 57 18.45 9.80 5.08
C SER A 57 17.00 9.40 4.79
N TYR A 58 16.18 9.25 5.84
CA TYR A 58 14.74 9.06 5.69
C TYR A 58 14.12 10.21 4.87
N PRO A 59 13.08 9.93 4.07
CA PRO A 59 12.27 10.98 3.46
C PRO A 59 11.85 12.01 4.51
N LYS A 60 12.00 13.31 4.21
CA LYS A 60 11.80 14.40 5.19
C LYS A 60 10.43 14.42 5.87
N PHE A 61 9.42 13.79 5.26
CA PHE A 61 8.07 13.70 5.82
C PHE A 61 7.91 12.57 6.85
N ILE A 62 8.86 11.64 6.92
CA ILE A 62 8.90 10.58 7.92
C ILE A 62 9.57 11.15 9.17
N THR A 63 8.74 11.62 10.09
CA THR A 63 9.19 12.18 11.37
C THR A 63 9.61 11.06 12.34
N PRO A 64 10.35 11.36 13.41
CA PRO A 64 10.68 10.38 14.45
C PRO A 64 9.44 9.69 15.05
N GLY A 65 8.32 10.40 15.19
CA GLY A 65 7.06 9.83 15.67
C GLY A 65 6.47 8.80 14.69
N ILE A 66 6.53 9.08 13.39
CA ILE A 66 6.13 8.11 12.35
C ILE A 66 7.05 6.89 12.38
N LEU A 67 8.36 7.08 12.53
CA LEU A 67 9.30 5.96 12.64
C LEU A 67 9.03 5.09 13.86
N ALA A 68 8.80 5.69 15.02
CA ALA A 68 8.44 4.95 16.23
C ALA A 68 7.19 4.10 16.01
N SER A 69 6.17 4.66 15.35
CA SER A 69 4.93 3.98 14.98
C SER A 69 5.12 2.82 14.01
N LEU A 70 6.06 2.94 13.06
CA LEU A 70 6.40 1.84 12.16
C LEU A 70 7.23 0.76 12.87
N SER A 71 8.07 1.13 13.85
CA SER A 71 8.89 0.18 14.59
C SER A 71 8.12 -0.62 15.65
N ASP A 72 7.05 -0.05 16.20
CA ASP A 72 6.21 -0.65 17.24
C ASP A 72 5.49 -1.95 16.79
N VAL A 73 5.46 -2.22 15.48
CA VAL A 73 4.76 -3.36 14.87
C VAL A 73 5.68 -4.57 14.64
N ALA A 74 6.87 -4.58 15.25
CA ALA A 74 7.95 -5.57 14.99
C ALA A 74 7.57 -7.05 15.18
N GLY A 75 6.47 -7.37 15.89
CA GLY A 75 5.97 -8.74 16.05
C GLY A 75 5.13 -9.28 14.88
N THR A 76 4.81 -8.44 13.89
CA THR A 76 3.96 -8.85 12.75
C THR A 76 4.82 -9.47 11.64
N GLU A 77 4.47 -10.67 11.19
CA GLU A 77 5.18 -11.38 10.13
C GLU A 77 5.28 -10.53 8.86
N GLY A 78 6.47 -10.48 8.25
CA GLY A 78 6.74 -9.73 7.01
C GLY A 78 6.77 -8.20 7.16
N TRP A 79 6.47 -7.65 8.35
CA TRP A 79 6.38 -6.19 8.54
C TRP A 79 7.71 -5.46 8.35
N SER A 80 8.79 -5.99 8.94
CA SER A 80 10.14 -5.44 8.78
C SER A 80 10.52 -5.33 7.30
N ASP A 81 10.30 -6.41 6.55
CA ASP A 81 10.62 -6.48 5.13
C ASP A 81 9.78 -5.51 4.31
N LEU A 82 8.49 -5.37 4.65
CA LEU A 82 7.60 -4.39 4.03
C LEU A 82 8.12 -2.96 4.22
N VAL A 83 8.51 -2.58 5.45
CA VAL A 83 9.04 -1.24 5.75
C VAL A 83 10.36 -1.00 5.00
N GLN A 84 11.26 -1.98 4.97
CA GLN A 84 12.52 -1.88 4.22
C GLN A 84 12.29 -1.72 2.71
N LEU A 85 11.36 -2.50 2.12
CA LEU A 85 10.98 -2.39 0.73
C LEU A 85 10.38 -1.02 0.41
N TYR A 86 9.54 -0.48 1.31
CA TYR A 86 8.98 0.84 1.16
C TYR A 86 10.06 1.93 1.16
N LEU A 87 11.00 1.89 2.10
CA LEU A 87 12.11 2.85 2.15
C LEU A 87 12.98 2.77 0.90
N LYS A 88 13.27 1.55 0.42
CA LYS A 88 13.99 1.34 -0.85
C LYS A 88 13.24 1.97 -2.02
N PHE A 89 11.94 1.70 -2.15
CA PHE A 89 11.08 2.28 -3.18
C PHE A 89 11.11 3.82 -3.13
N GLU A 90 10.95 4.41 -1.95
CA GLU A 90 10.89 5.85 -1.78
C GLU A 90 12.23 6.54 -2.14
N ASN A 91 13.36 5.90 -1.85
CA ASN A 91 14.68 6.38 -2.23
C ASN A 91 14.95 6.30 -3.75
N LEU A 92 14.32 5.35 -4.44
CA LEU A 92 14.40 5.20 -5.90
C LEU A 92 13.40 6.09 -6.65
N SER A 93 12.27 6.38 -6.01
CA SER A 93 11.17 7.11 -6.62
C SER A 93 11.59 8.55 -6.96
N PRO A 94 11.21 9.09 -8.13
CA PRO A 94 11.43 10.49 -8.45
C PRO A 94 10.67 11.37 -7.43
N SER A 95 11.42 11.99 -6.53
CA SER A 95 11.02 12.72 -5.30
C SER A 95 10.07 13.91 -5.47
N LYS A 96 9.36 14.07 -6.61
CA LYS A 96 8.66 15.32 -6.97
C LYS A 96 7.23 15.15 -7.45
N SER A 97 6.69 13.94 -7.41
CA SER A 97 5.33 13.75 -7.92
C SER A 97 4.29 14.23 -6.91
N THR A 98 3.48 15.20 -7.30
CA THR A 98 2.27 15.62 -6.57
C THR A 98 1.09 14.69 -6.83
N SER A 99 1.30 13.60 -7.59
CA SER A 99 0.30 12.58 -7.86
C SER A 99 -0.24 12.02 -6.55
N ARG A 100 -1.53 12.23 -6.33
CA ARG A 100 -2.26 11.64 -5.21
C ARG A 100 -2.89 10.33 -5.66
N LEU A 101 -2.83 9.32 -4.80
CA LEU A 101 -3.61 8.10 -5.00
C LEU A 101 -5.11 8.40 -4.88
N PRO A 102 -5.97 7.59 -5.52
CA PRO A 102 -7.42 7.71 -5.41
C PRO A 102 -7.89 7.90 -3.97
N HIS A 103 -8.88 8.77 -3.81
CA HIS A 103 -9.52 9.05 -2.52
C HIS A 103 -10.77 8.18 -2.30
N LYS A 104 -11.36 7.67 -3.38
CA LYS A 104 -12.53 6.80 -3.36
C LYS A 104 -12.26 5.54 -2.52
N GLN A 105 -13.25 5.12 -1.73
CA GLN A 105 -13.19 3.96 -0.83
C GLN A 105 -12.16 4.04 0.31
N ARG A 106 -11.42 5.14 0.46
CA ARG A 106 -10.45 5.30 1.53
C ARG A 106 -11.12 5.14 2.91
N PRO A 107 -10.52 4.36 3.83
CA PRO A 107 -11.03 4.27 5.21
C PRO A 107 -11.15 5.65 5.86
N ILE A 108 -12.24 5.87 6.60
CA ILE A 108 -12.55 7.17 7.22
C ILE A 108 -11.45 7.61 8.19
N GLU A 109 -10.77 6.65 8.82
CA GLU A 109 -9.68 6.84 9.76
C GLU A 109 -8.47 7.47 9.05
N VAL A 110 -8.17 7.04 7.83
CA VAL A 110 -7.08 7.61 7.02
C VAL A 110 -7.46 9.03 6.56
N ASP A 111 -8.72 9.25 6.16
CA ASP A 111 -9.18 10.56 5.75
C ASP A 111 -9.19 11.57 6.90
N ALA A 112 -9.67 11.17 8.07
CA ALA A 112 -9.64 11.96 9.29
C ALA A 112 -8.19 12.29 9.69
N TRP A 113 -7.30 11.30 9.68
CA TRP A 113 -5.88 11.51 10.00
C TRP A 113 -5.19 12.49 9.05
N LEU A 114 -5.52 12.45 7.76
CA LEU A 114 -4.96 13.40 6.79
C LEU A 114 -5.45 14.83 6.96
N LYS A 115 -6.64 15.01 7.54
CA LYS A 115 -7.21 16.32 7.87
C LYS A 115 -6.69 16.85 9.19
N ASP A 116 -6.33 15.96 10.10
CA ASP A 116 -5.84 16.33 11.41
C ASP A 116 -4.34 16.71 11.37
N ALA A 117 -4.03 17.90 11.89
CA ALA A 117 -2.66 18.38 12.01
C ALA A 117 -1.94 17.86 13.27
N THR A 118 -2.66 17.23 14.21
CA THR A 118 -2.10 16.74 15.48
C THR A 118 -1.11 15.59 15.29
N GLY A 119 -1.23 14.84 14.20
CA GLY A 119 -0.39 13.68 13.91
C GLY A 119 -0.69 12.45 14.77
N VAL A 120 -1.75 12.48 15.61
CA VAL A 120 -2.15 11.34 16.44
C VAL A 120 -2.65 10.19 15.57
N HIS A 121 -2.14 8.98 15.80
CA HIS A 121 -2.57 7.81 15.02
C HIS A 121 -4.00 7.39 15.38
N PRO A 122 -4.85 7.07 14.39
CA PRO A 122 -6.21 6.59 14.64
C PRO A 122 -6.22 5.27 15.39
N VAL A 123 -7.22 5.11 16.26
CA VAL A 123 -7.57 3.82 16.88
C VAL A 123 -8.62 3.15 16.02
N ILE A 124 -8.33 1.93 15.55
CA ILE A 124 -9.28 1.15 14.74
C ILE A 124 -10.26 0.42 15.67
N SER A 125 -11.50 0.92 15.74
CA SER A 125 -12.53 0.38 16.64
C SER A 125 -13.18 -0.89 16.09
N ASP A 126 -13.48 -0.90 14.79
CA ASP A 126 -14.03 -2.06 14.07
C ASP A 126 -13.02 -2.54 13.03
N VAL A 127 -12.27 -3.58 13.42
CA VAL A 127 -11.17 -4.12 12.62
C VAL A 127 -11.68 -4.80 11.36
N VAL A 128 -12.84 -5.45 11.41
CA VAL A 128 -13.41 -6.17 10.26
C VAL A 128 -13.90 -5.19 9.21
N ALA A 129 -14.68 -4.19 9.61
CA ALA A 129 -15.14 -3.15 8.68
C ALA A 129 -13.99 -2.28 8.16
N TYR A 130 -12.93 -2.08 8.95
CA TYR A 130 -11.73 -1.42 8.49
C TYR A 130 -10.99 -2.25 7.43
N ALA A 131 -10.78 -3.54 7.67
CA ALA A 131 -10.14 -4.48 6.74
C ALA A 131 -10.80 -4.48 5.36
N GLU A 132 -12.13 -4.56 5.34
CA GLU A 132 -12.92 -4.55 4.10
C GLU A 132 -12.75 -3.24 3.32
N ARG A 133 -12.91 -2.08 3.98
CA ARG A 133 -12.74 -0.77 3.36
C ARG A 133 -11.30 -0.56 2.88
N TRP A 134 -10.32 -0.98 3.68
CA TRP A 134 -8.91 -0.88 3.32
C TRP A 134 -8.61 -1.69 2.05
N ARG A 135 -9.12 -2.92 1.96
CA ARG A 135 -9.00 -3.75 0.75
C ARG A 135 -9.63 -3.09 -0.46
N LEU A 136 -10.88 -2.64 -0.36
CA LEU A 136 -11.57 -1.96 -1.46
C LEU A 136 -10.78 -0.75 -1.96
N TRP A 137 -10.21 0.04 -1.04
CA TRP A 137 -9.34 1.16 -1.37
C TRP A 137 -8.05 0.73 -2.07
N TRP A 138 -7.41 -0.34 -1.57
CA TRP A 138 -6.20 -0.88 -2.16
C TRP A 138 -6.44 -1.41 -3.59
N VAL A 139 -7.52 -2.16 -3.82
CA VAL A 139 -7.92 -2.67 -5.14
C VAL A 139 -8.16 -1.51 -6.13
N GLU A 140 -8.87 -0.45 -5.72
CA GLU A 140 -9.13 0.73 -6.57
C GLU A 140 -7.83 1.45 -6.99
N CYS A 141 -6.75 1.31 -6.22
CA CYS A 141 -5.46 1.89 -6.53
C CYS A 141 -4.61 1.01 -7.48
N GLN A 142 -4.99 -0.25 -7.69
CA GLN A 142 -4.21 -1.16 -8.53
C GLN A 142 -4.43 -0.91 -10.02
N PRO A 143 -3.46 -1.28 -10.87
CA PRO A 143 -3.65 -1.31 -12.31
C PRO A 143 -4.83 -2.21 -12.69
N LEU A 144 -5.56 -1.86 -13.76
CA LEU A 144 -6.78 -2.56 -14.18
C LEU A 144 -6.57 -4.08 -14.37
N LYS A 145 -5.40 -4.48 -14.88
CA LYS A 145 -5.05 -5.90 -15.06
C LYS A 145 -4.99 -6.68 -13.74
N ARG A 146 -4.76 -5.99 -12.62
CA ARG A 146 -4.65 -6.58 -11.29
C ARG A 146 -5.91 -6.37 -10.44
N ALA A 147 -6.67 -5.31 -10.69
CA ALA A 147 -7.86 -4.92 -9.96
C ALA A 147 -9.03 -5.92 -10.18
N THR A 148 -8.93 -7.08 -9.53
CA THR A 148 -9.90 -8.17 -9.57
C THR A 148 -10.77 -8.17 -8.31
N ALA A 149 -11.90 -8.88 -8.35
CA ALA A 149 -12.75 -9.07 -7.17
C ALA A 149 -12.21 -10.13 -6.19
N THR A 150 -11.19 -10.88 -6.60
CA THR A 150 -10.57 -11.94 -5.79
C THR A 150 -9.56 -11.36 -4.81
N TRP A 151 -9.51 -11.92 -3.59
CA TRP A 151 -8.54 -11.55 -2.57
C TRP A 151 -7.85 -12.80 -2.00
N PRO A 152 -6.52 -12.82 -1.86
CA PRO A 152 -5.55 -11.78 -2.25
C PRO A 152 -5.52 -11.53 -3.76
N LEU A 153 -4.96 -10.38 -4.17
CA LEU A 153 -4.88 -10.05 -5.59
C LEU A 153 -3.79 -10.88 -6.29
N PRO A 154 -3.93 -11.18 -7.59
CA PRO A 154 -2.92 -11.93 -8.31
C PRO A 154 -1.58 -11.19 -8.36
N HIS A 155 -0.49 -11.95 -8.29
CA HIS A 155 0.89 -11.49 -8.34
C HIS A 155 1.44 -11.61 -9.77
N GLU A 156 0.87 -10.85 -10.70
CA GLU A 156 1.29 -10.83 -12.10
C GLU A 156 2.23 -9.63 -12.36
N PRO A 157 3.46 -9.84 -12.87
CA PRO A 157 4.37 -8.74 -13.19
C PRO A 157 3.75 -7.78 -14.22
N LEU A 158 3.90 -6.48 -13.96
CA LEU A 158 3.42 -5.41 -14.84
C LEU A 158 4.57 -4.51 -15.28
N SER A 159 4.42 -3.92 -16.47
CA SER A 159 5.35 -2.94 -17.02
C SER A 159 5.27 -1.59 -16.31
N ALA A 160 6.29 -0.75 -16.49
CA ALA A 160 6.34 0.58 -15.89
C ALA A 160 5.12 1.46 -16.22
N THR A 161 4.63 1.40 -17.46
CA THR A 161 3.48 2.19 -17.90
C THR A 161 2.17 1.75 -17.23
N GLU A 162 2.06 0.47 -16.88
CA GLU A 162 0.88 -0.10 -16.24
C GLU A 162 0.79 0.26 -14.75
N TRP A 163 1.92 0.36 -14.05
CA TRP A 163 1.95 0.81 -12.65
C TRP A 163 1.49 2.26 -12.47
N GLY A 164 1.67 3.09 -13.50
CA GLY A 164 1.12 4.43 -13.58
C GLY A 164 1.40 5.28 -12.33
N LYS A 165 0.34 5.59 -11.58
CA LYS A 165 0.43 6.47 -10.41
C LYS A 165 1.14 5.84 -9.21
N LEU A 166 1.25 4.51 -9.13
CA LEU A 166 1.91 3.82 -8.03
C LEU A 166 3.44 3.95 -8.06
N LEU A 167 4.03 4.30 -9.21
CA LEU A 167 5.46 4.64 -9.32
C LEU A 167 5.82 5.95 -8.62
N ASN A 168 4.83 6.73 -8.21
CA ASN A 168 5.04 8.00 -7.54
C ASN A 168 5.13 7.78 -6.02
N GLY A 169 6.31 8.02 -5.47
CA GLY A 169 6.55 8.11 -4.03
C GLY A 169 5.98 9.39 -3.41
N GLY A 170 6.24 9.53 -2.12
CA GLY A 170 5.89 10.70 -1.31
C GLY A 170 4.81 10.44 -0.27
N LYS A 171 4.57 11.46 0.57
CA LYS A 171 3.66 11.39 1.73
C LYS A 171 2.19 11.05 1.43
N TYR A 172 1.75 11.19 0.19
CA TYR A 172 0.36 10.88 -0.23
C TYR A 172 0.28 9.68 -1.19
N GLY A 173 1.41 9.00 -1.38
CA GLY A 173 1.52 7.78 -2.19
C GLY A 173 1.37 6.52 -1.33
N LEU A 174 2.21 5.52 -1.62
CA LEU A 174 2.21 4.23 -0.93
C LEU A 174 2.50 4.32 0.57
N PHE A 175 3.09 5.43 1.02
CA PHE A 175 3.23 5.72 2.45
C PHE A 175 1.91 5.56 3.21
N LEU A 176 0.79 6.01 2.63
CA LEU A 176 -0.51 5.96 3.29
C LEU A 176 -0.99 4.52 3.52
N PHE A 177 -0.64 3.61 2.62
CA PHE A 177 -0.96 2.18 2.77
C PHE A 177 -0.09 1.53 3.84
N VAL A 178 1.21 1.83 3.85
CA VAL A 178 2.14 1.31 4.87
C VAL A 178 1.73 1.81 6.26
N ILE A 179 1.51 3.11 6.45
CA ILE A 179 1.15 3.64 7.78
C ILE A 179 -0.23 3.16 8.25
N SER A 180 -1.19 3.01 7.34
CA SER A 180 -2.54 2.53 7.69
C SER A 180 -2.57 1.04 8.04
N LEU A 181 -1.67 0.23 7.48
CA LEU A 181 -1.43 -1.15 7.93
C LEU A 181 -0.82 -1.19 9.34
N SER A 182 0.03 -0.22 9.70
CA SER A 182 0.58 -0.15 11.07
C SER A 182 -0.50 0.11 12.12
N TRP A 183 -1.56 0.83 11.76
CA TRP A 183 -2.71 1.06 12.64
C TRP A 183 -3.54 -0.21 12.80
N TRP A 184 -3.75 -0.93 11.70
CA TRP A 184 -4.45 -2.20 11.71
C TRP A 184 -3.72 -3.25 12.56
N ALA A 185 -2.40 -3.35 12.39
CA ALA A 185 -1.57 -4.28 13.17
C ALA A 185 -1.54 -3.99 14.67
N ARG A 186 -1.82 -2.76 15.09
CA ARG A 186 -1.91 -2.37 16.52
C ARG A 186 -3.33 -2.40 17.07
N SER A 187 -4.31 -2.78 16.25
CA SER A 187 -5.71 -2.78 16.67
C SER A 187 -5.99 -3.89 17.69
N PRO A 188 -6.80 -3.63 18.73
CA PRO A 188 -7.10 -4.63 19.77
C PRO A 188 -7.90 -5.84 19.26
N GLY A 189 -8.49 -5.75 18.05
CA GLY A 189 -9.24 -6.83 17.40
C GLY A 189 -8.45 -7.62 16.36
N LEU A 190 -7.11 -7.48 16.31
CA LEU A 190 -6.27 -8.07 15.26
C LEU A 190 -6.49 -9.58 15.06
N VAL A 191 -6.74 -10.33 16.14
CA VAL A 191 -6.97 -11.78 16.08
C VAL A 191 -8.10 -12.16 15.11
N LEU A 192 -9.11 -11.29 14.97
CA LEU A 192 -10.26 -11.51 14.09
C LEU A 192 -9.94 -11.33 12.59
N SER A 193 -8.81 -10.69 12.27
CA SER A 193 -8.44 -10.33 10.91
C SER A 193 -6.96 -10.57 10.60
N SER A 194 -6.28 -11.44 11.36
CA SER A 194 -4.83 -11.64 11.25
C SER A 194 -4.45 -12.18 9.87
N THR A 195 -5.24 -13.09 9.31
CA THR A 195 -5.07 -13.61 7.94
C THR A 195 -5.23 -12.51 6.89
N GLU A 196 -6.22 -11.62 7.06
CA GLU A 196 -6.46 -10.50 6.15
C GLU A 196 -5.31 -9.47 6.21
N LEU A 197 -4.80 -9.19 7.41
CA LEU A 197 -3.63 -8.32 7.58
C LEU A 197 -2.39 -8.95 6.93
N ALA A 198 -2.13 -10.23 7.15
CA ALA A 198 -0.99 -10.94 6.57
C ALA A 198 -1.06 -10.94 5.03
N ALA A 199 -2.24 -11.18 4.46
CA ALA A 199 -2.49 -11.09 3.02
C ALA A 199 -2.21 -9.66 2.52
N ALA A 200 -2.67 -8.63 3.22
CA ALA A 200 -2.42 -7.24 2.85
C ALA A 200 -0.94 -6.85 2.91
N ILE A 201 -0.22 -7.26 3.96
CA ILE A 201 1.23 -7.02 4.11
C ILE A 201 2.00 -7.70 2.97
N SER A 202 1.68 -8.95 2.68
CA SER A 202 2.27 -9.72 1.58
C SER A 202 2.04 -9.03 0.23
N ASP A 203 0.80 -8.60 -0.03
CA ASP A 203 0.39 -7.95 -1.28
C ASP A 203 1.10 -6.61 -1.50
N VAL A 204 1.11 -5.73 -0.49
CA VAL A 204 1.81 -4.44 -0.57
C VAL A 204 3.32 -4.64 -0.69
N GLY A 205 3.89 -5.62 0.03
CA GLY A 205 5.30 -5.97 -0.07
C GLY A 205 5.67 -6.44 -1.48
N TRP A 206 4.82 -7.26 -2.10
CA TRP A 206 5.00 -7.70 -3.48
C TRP A 206 4.94 -6.52 -4.46
N VAL A 207 3.96 -5.62 -4.34
CA VAL A 207 3.86 -4.41 -5.18
C VAL A 207 5.09 -3.52 -5.02
N LEU A 208 5.54 -3.24 -3.80
CA LEU A 208 6.73 -2.42 -3.55
C LEU A 208 8.00 -3.02 -4.18
N ARG A 209 8.14 -4.35 -4.16
CA ARG A 209 9.24 -5.05 -4.82
C ARG A 209 9.20 -4.84 -6.33
N GLN A 210 8.05 -5.03 -6.97
CA GLN A 210 7.87 -4.80 -8.40
C GLN A 210 8.19 -3.35 -8.79
N LEU A 211 7.71 -2.37 -8.01
CA LEU A 211 7.97 -0.95 -8.27
C LEU A 211 9.44 -0.60 -8.12
N ALA A 212 10.12 -1.11 -7.08
CA ALA A 212 11.55 -0.90 -6.89
C ALA A 212 12.37 -1.52 -8.04
N ASP A 213 11.99 -2.69 -8.52
CA ASP A 213 12.65 -3.34 -9.66
C ASP A 213 12.47 -2.52 -10.94
N VAL A 214 11.24 -2.08 -11.23
CA VAL A 214 10.94 -1.19 -12.36
C VAL A 214 11.77 0.09 -12.28
N LEU A 215 11.78 0.79 -11.15
CA LEU A 215 12.54 2.04 -11.00
C LEU A 215 14.05 1.82 -11.15
N THR A 216 14.58 0.69 -10.67
CA THR A 216 15.98 0.34 -10.84
C THR A 216 16.34 0.13 -12.32
N THR A 217 15.44 -0.45 -13.12
CA THR A 217 15.66 -0.61 -14.57
C THR A 217 15.59 0.70 -15.36
N LEU A 218 14.86 1.70 -14.84
CA LEU A 218 14.69 3.00 -15.49
C LEU A 218 15.87 3.95 -15.27
N ILE A 219 16.66 3.74 -14.20
CA ILE A 219 17.84 4.57 -13.93
C ILE A 219 18.91 4.24 -14.99
N PRO A 220 19.30 5.19 -15.87
CA PRO A 220 20.32 4.94 -16.86
C PRO A 220 21.62 4.56 -16.14
N LYS A 221 22.14 3.36 -16.40
CA LYS A 221 23.50 3.02 -15.97
C LYS A 221 24.43 4.03 -16.64
N LYS A 222 25.00 4.95 -15.86
CA LYS A 222 26.04 5.86 -16.35
C LYS A 222 27.07 4.97 -17.05
N PRO A 223 27.35 5.17 -18.35
CA PRO A 223 28.36 4.37 -19.03
C PRO A 223 29.61 4.49 -18.17
N GLY A 224 30.08 3.34 -17.66
CA GLY A 224 31.28 3.29 -16.84
C GLY A 224 32.41 3.99 -17.58
N PRO A 225 33.39 4.59 -16.88
CA PRO A 225 34.52 5.23 -17.53
C PRO A 225 35.07 4.25 -18.56
N GLN A 226 34.88 4.57 -19.84
CA GLN A 226 35.45 3.79 -20.92
C GLN A 226 36.93 3.75 -20.62
N GLN A 227 37.45 2.57 -20.28
CA GLN A 227 38.89 2.35 -20.28
C GLN A 227 39.32 2.72 -21.69
N SER A 228 39.97 3.88 -21.78
CA SER A 228 40.60 4.38 -22.99
C SER A 228 41.63 3.34 -23.39
N THR A 229 41.24 2.39 -24.23
CA THR A 229 42.18 1.58 -24.97
C THR A 229 42.81 2.54 -25.98
N ASN A 230 43.86 3.22 -25.52
CA ASN A 230 44.85 3.84 -26.37
C ASN A 230 45.41 2.73 -27.26
N VAL A 231 44.86 2.59 -28.46
CA VAL A 231 45.60 2.03 -29.59
C VAL A 231 45.75 3.17 -30.58
N HIS A 232 47.01 3.55 -30.67
CA HIS A 232 47.62 4.61 -31.45
C HIS A 232 47.43 4.37 -32.96
N ASP A 233 47.53 5.48 -33.70
CA ASP A 233 47.84 5.60 -35.13
C ASP A 233 46.75 5.30 -36.17
N THR A 234 46.17 6.38 -36.73
CA THR A 234 46.06 6.58 -38.19
C THR A 234 45.84 8.08 -38.48
N PRO A 235 46.54 8.66 -39.48
CA PRO A 235 46.69 10.11 -39.63
C PRO A 235 45.55 10.82 -40.36
N MET A 236 45.48 12.12 -40.04
CA MET A 236 44.76 13.21 -40.70
C MET A 236 44.46 13.02 -42.19
N LEU A 237 43.18 13.20 -42.56
CA LEU A 237 42.84 14.00 -43.73
C LEU A 237 41.58 14.84 -43.48
N GLU A 238 41.76 16.12 -43.78
CA GLU A 238 40.89 17.28 -43.71
C GLU A 238 39.63 17.16 -44.59
N ALA A 239 38.48 17.67 -44.10
CA ALA A 239 37.63 18.60 -44.87
C ALA A 239 36.43 19.15 -44.05
N PRO A 240 36.01 20.40 -44.28
CA PRO A 240 34.95 21.09 -43.55
C PRO A 240 33.60 21.05 -44.28
N GLY A 241 32.48 21.08 -43.54
CA GLY A 241 31.15 21.14 -44.15
C GLY A 241 30.00 21.35 -43.17
N THR A 242 29.73 22.62 -42.87
CA THR A 242 28.47 23.24 -42.42
C THR A 242 27.17 22.42 -42.51
N SER A 243 26.32 22.45 -41.47
CA SER A 243 24.96 23.03 -41.61
C SER A 243 24.22 23.11 -40.27
N ARG A 244 23.90 24.34 -39.86
CA ARG A 244 23.20 24.71 -38.62
C ARG A 244 21.72 24.93 -38.95
N SER A 245 20.87 23.92 -38.72
CA SER A 245 19.43 24.06 -38.92
C SER A 245 18.74 24.51 -37.63
N LYS A 246 18.33 25.79 -37.60
CA LYS A 246 17.49 26.38 -36.55
C LYS A 246 16.03 26.08 -36.88
N ARG A 247 15.34 25.26 -36.07
CA ARG A 247 13.87 25.22 -36.06
C ARG A 247 13.35 26.04 -34.89
N LYS A 248 12.70 27.14 -35.25
CA LYS A 248 11.93 28.05 -34.41
C LYS A 248 10.53 27.44 -34.30
N ILE A 249 10.14 26.97 -33.13
CA ILE A 249 8.78 26.47 -32.88
C ILE A 249 8.02 27.59 -32.18
N THR A 250 7.00 28.10 -32.88
CA THR A 250 6.15 29.19 -32.44
C THR A 250 5.04 28.66 -31.54
N LEU A 251 4.90 29.34 -30.40
CA LEU A 251 3.85 29.21 -29.39
C LEU A 251 2.46 29.45 -30.01
N THR A 252 1.47 28.62 -29.69
CA THR A 252 0.05 29.00 -29.77
C THR A 252 -0.62 28.69 -28.45
N GLU A 253 -0.92 29.78 -27.77
CA GLU A 253 -1.68 29.92 -26.54
C GLU A 253 -3.17 29.67 -26.83
N LYS A 254 -3.83 28.85 -26.00
CA LYS A 254 -5.28 28.89 -25.87
C LYS A 254 -5.67 28.60 -24.42
N ALA A 255 -6.23 29.64 -23.80
CA ALA A 255 -6.79 29.65 -22.47
C ALA A 255 -8.01 28.72 -22.35
N SER A 256 -8.21 28.13 -21.17
CA SER A 256 -9.55 27.96 -20.60
C SER A 256 -9.47 27.86 -19.09
N ALA A 257 -10.33 28.64 -18.45
CA ALA A 257 -10.42 28.89 -17.02
C ALA A 257 -11.15 27.77 -16.27
N ALA A 258 -10.72 27.49 -15.04
CA ALA A 258 -11.55 27.38 -13.84
C ALA A 258 -10.71 26.86 -12.66
N ASP A 259 -11.08 27.34 -11.47
CA ASP A 259 -10.77 26.79 -10.15
C ASP A 259 -9.56 27.37 -9.39
N GLU A 260 -9.63 28.67 -9.10
CA GLU A 260 -9.02 29.22 -7.90
C GLU A 260 -9.87 28.88 -6.68
N GLY A 261 -9.38 28.00 -5.80
CA GLY A 261 -10.17 27.68 -4.61
C GLY A 261 -9.53 26.84 -3.52
N PHE A 262 -8.23 26.54 -3.49
CA PHE A 262 -7.69 25.81 -2.31
C PHE A 262 -6.17 25.91 -2.09
N GLN A 263 -5.65 27.10 -1.78
CA GLN A 263 -4.36 27.23 -1.08
C GLN A 263 -4.33 28.47 -0.19
N LYS A 264 -4.74 28.33 1.07
CA LYS A 264 -4.34 29.21 2.17
C LYS A 264 -4.72 28.57 3.50
N ARG A 265 -3.77 27.86 4.10
CA ARG A 265 -3.59 27.66 5.55
C ARG A 265 -2.53 26.58 5.74
N PHE A 266 -1.28 26.99 5.87
CA PHE A 266 -0.24 26.29 6.66
C PHE A 266 0.95 27.26 6.78
N ARG A 267 0.76 28.30 7.59
CA ARG A 267 1.81 29.04 8.29
C ARG A 267 1.17 29.68 9.52
N ARG A 268 1.85 29.54 10.66
CA ARG A 268 1.50 29.97 12.05
C ARG A 268 0.52 29.01 12.74
N ASP A 269 0.75 28.54 13.96
CA ASP A 269 1.71 28.90 15.03
C ASP A 269 2.37 27.66 15.64
#